data_AF-A0A9E1Q9M0-F1
#
_entry.id   AF-A0A9E1Q9M0-F1
#
_cell.length_a   1.000
_cell.length_b   1.000
_cell.length_c   1.000
_cell.angle_alpha   90.00
_cell.angle_beta   90.00
_cell.angle_gamma   90.00
#
_symmetry.space_group_name_H-M   'P 1'
#
loop_
_entity.id
_entity.type
_entity.pdbx_description
1 polymer ?
#
loop_
_entity_poly.entity_id
_entity_poly.type
_entity_poly.pdbx_seq_one_letter_code
_entity_poly.pdbx_strand_id
1 'polypeptide(L)'
;MIMLNSDGGGSEIQFSEFKSYVESGDVDHVIHDGHVYKVFLTESAKEDLLGSRDQDSQGIMGLYAGPDVWFSMPPGDSYTEDYKQLTDLNNVNSKYEPVNEWGQQMFSWIFFLVIMIVVWMFIMKRMSGGGSAGNQIFSIGKSKAKLHEKGKETDITFKDVAGVDEAKEELEEIVDFLMKPSKYTKLGAKIPKGALLVGPPGTGKTLLAKAVAGEAKVPFFSLSGSDFVEMFVGVGASRVRDLFKQAKDKAPSIIFIDEIDAIGRARGKNASFSSNDERENTLNQLLTEMDGFGSNSGVIIIAATNRADVLDKALLRAGRFDRQIYVDMPDINERKAIFKVHLKPIKTDKTIDLDLLSKQTPGFSGADIANVCNEAALFA
;
A
#
# COMPACT_ATOMS: atom_id res chain seq x y z
N MET A 1 5.65 -35.56 -13.96
CA MET A 1 5.22 -36.59 -14.92
C MET A 1 4.70 -37.75 -14.09
N ILE A 2 3.41 -37.69 -13.73
CA ILE A 2 2.75 -38.75 -12.97
C ILE A 2 2.40 -39.82 -14.00
N MET A 3 3.12 -40.94 -13.98
CA MET A 3 2.74 -42.11 -14.75
C MET A 3 1.46 -42.68 -14.14
N LEU A 4 0.32 -42.30 -14.73
CA LEU A 4 -0.93 -43.01 -14.55
C LEU A 4 -0.79 -44.32 -15.33
N ASN A 5 -0.42 -45.37 -14.60
CA ASN A 5 -0.44 -46.74 -15.04
C ASN A 5 -1.84 -47.01 -15.60
N SER A 6 -1.95 -47.28 -16.90
CA SER A 6 -3.23 -47.54 -17.53
C SER A 6 -3.72 -48.92 -17.08
N ASP A 7 -4.62 -48.91 -16.10
CA ASP A 7 -5.42 -50.04 -15.67
C ASP A 7 -6.10 -50.74 -16.86
N GLY A 8 -5.48 -51.82 -17.32
CA GLY A 8 -6.08 -52.82 -18.18
C GLY A 8 -5.46 -54.15 -17.79
N GLY A 9 -6.12 -54.90 -16.90
CA GLY A 9 -5.60 -56.16 -16.37
C GLY A 9 -5.22 -57.09 -17.50
N GLY A 10 -3.92 -57.44 -17.57
CA GLY A 10 -3.23 -58.25 -18.56
C GLY A 10 -1.71 -58.16 -18.34
N SER A 11 -0.93 -59.20 -18.64
CA SER A 11 0.55 -59.14 -18.52
C SER A 11 1.20 -58.49 -19.74
N GLU A 12 2.23 -57.68 -19.51
CA GLU A 12 3.03 -57.09 -20.59
C GLU A 12 3.89 -58.19 -21.24
N ILE A 13 3.83 -58.31 -22.57
CA ILE A 13 4.62 -59.26 -23.36
C ILE A 13 5.43 -58.53 -24.44
N GLN A 14 6.47 -59.18 -24.97
CA GLN A 14 7.22 -58.64 -26.12
C GLN A 14 6.56 -58.99 -27.45
N PHE A 15 6.84 -58.20 -28.50
CA PHE A 15 6.32 -58.48 -29.86
C PHE A 15 6.72 -59.87 -30.39
N SER A 16 7.89 -60.37 -30.00
CA SER A 16 8.34 -61.73 -30.33
C SER A 16 7.45 -62.81 -29.73
N GLU A 17 6.97 -62.61 -28.50
CA GLU A 17 6.06 -63.55 -27.82
C GLU A 17 4.66 -63.48 -28.44
N PHE A 18 4.21 -62.28 -28.81
CA PHE A 18 2.98 -62.13 -29.59
C PHE A 18 3.04 -62.90 -30.91
N LYS A 19 4.17 -62.83 -31.63
CA LYS A 19 4.36 -63.58 -32.87
C LYS A 19 4.21 -65.09 -32.65
N SER A 20 4.75 -65.63 -31.56
CA SER A 20 4.56 -67.05 -31.24
C SER A 20 3.11 -67.43 -30.96
N TYR A 21 2.34 -66.58 -30.26
CA TYR A 21 0.92 -66.84 -30.01
C TYR A 21 0.07 -66.77 -31.29
N VAL A 22 0.43 -65.89 -32.22
CA VAL A 22 -0.25 -65.81 -33.52
C VAL A 22 0.07 -67.04 -34.39
N GLU A 23 1.31 -67.50 -34.40
CA GLU A 23 1.74 -68.69 -35.16
C GLU A 23 1.17 -69.99 -34.59
N SER A 24 0.91 -70.07 -33.28
CA SER A 24 0.26 -71.21 -32.63
C SER A 24 -1.27 -71.22 -32.78
N GLY A 25 -1.88 -70.14 -33.28
CA GLY A 25 -3.33 -70.01 -33.43
C GLY A 25 -4.06 -69.68 -32.12
N ASP A 26 -3.34 -69.17 -31.13
CA ASP A 26 -3.82 -68.94 -29.76
C ASP A 26 -4.46 -67.56 -29.56
N VAL A 27 -4.56 -66.76 -30.63
CA VAL A 27 -5.11 -65.40 -30.60
C VAL A 27 -6.52 -65.39 -31.18
N ASP A 28 -7.50 -64.93 -30.40
CA ASP A 28 -8.88 -64.75 -30.84
C ASP A 28 -9.07 -63.40 -31.55
N HIS A 29 -8.73 -62.31 -30.86
CA HIS A 29 -8.81 -60.97 -31.43
C HIS A 29 -7.84 -59.99 -30.78
N VAL A 30 -7.53 -58.90 -31.50
CA VAL A 30 -6.63 -57.84 -31.03
C VAL A 30 -7.34 -56.49 -31.13
N ILE A 31 -7.24 -55.69 -30.07
CA ILE A 31 -7.70 -54.30 -30.04
C ILE A 31 -6.49 -53.40 -29.83
N HIS A 32 -6.28 -52.43 -30.71
CA HIS A 32 -5.12 -51.54 -30.61
C HIS A 32 -5.46 -50.08 -30.84
N ASP A 33 -4.72 -49.19 -30.17
CA ASP A 33 -4.82 -47.74 -30.32
C ASP A 33 -3.70 -47.13 -31.18
N GLY A 34 -2.83 -47.98 -31.74
CA GLY A 34 -1.69 -47.59 -32.58
C GLY A 34 -0.36 -47.48 -31.83
N HIS A 35 -0.38 -47.46 -30.50
CA HIS A 35 0.82 -47.52 -29.65
C HIS A 35 0.83 -48.75 -28.73
N VAL A 36 -0.34 -49.15 -28.25
CA VAL A 36 -0.57 -50.30 -27.39
C VAL A 36 -1.53 -51.27 -28.08
N TYR A 37 -1.15 -52.54 -28.08
CA TYR A 37 -1.90 -53.65 -28.66
C TYR A 37 -2.36 -54.57 -27.52
N LYS A 38 -3.67 -54.69 -27.36
CA LYS A 38 -4.34 -55.52 -26.37
C LYS A 38 -4.80 -56.81 -27.03
N VAL A 39 -4.33 -57.95 -26.55
CA VAL A 39 -4.53 -59.25 -27.19
C VAL A 39 -5.43 -60.11 -26.30
N PHE A 40 -6.44 -60.70 -26.91
CA PHE A 40 -7.35 -61.65 -26.28
C PHE A 40 -7.06 -63.04 -26.83
N LEU A 41 -6.76 -63.97 -25.94
CA LEU A 41 -6.37 -65.33 -26.28
C LEU A 41 -7.60 -66.25 -26.41
N THR A 42 -7.47 -67.35 -27.13
CA THR A 42 -8.50 -68.39 -27.19
C THR A 42 -8.66 -69.09 -25.82
N GLU A 43 -9.83 -69.67 -25.54
CA GLU A 43 -10.10 -70.31 -24.24
C GLU A 43 -9.09 -71.43 -23.90
N SER A 44 -8.56 -72.14 -24.89
CA SER A 44 -7.50 -73.15 -24.69
C SER A 44 -6.17 -72.54 -24.24
N ALA A 45 -5.79 -71.39 -24.80
CA ALA A 45 -4.55 -70.71 -24.46
C ALA A 45 -4.66 -69.90 -23.15
N LYS A 46 -5.87 -69.46 -22.80
CA LYS A 46 -6.15 -68.85 -21.49
C LYS A 46 -5.92 -69.83 -20.35
N GLU A 47 -6.31 -71.09 -20.48
CA GLU A 47 -6.07 -72.10 -19.44
C GLU A 47 -4.57 -72.34 -19.20
N ASP A 48 -3.76 -72.38 -20.25
CA ASP A 48 -2.30 -72.52 -20.16
C ASP A 48 -1.64 -71.27 -19.53
N LEU A 49 -2.16 -70.08 -19.83
CA LEU A 49 -1.68 -68.82 -19.25
C LEU A 49 -2.10 -68.67 -17.77
N LEU A 50 -3.33 -69.10 -17.44
CA LEU A 50 -3.92 -69.02 -16.10
C LEU A 50 -3.41 -70.11 -15.14
N GLY A 51 -2.73 -71.14 -15.65
CA GLY A 51 -2.05 -72.19 -14.85
C GLY A 51 -0.97 -71.68 -13.89
N SER A 52 -0.73 -70.36 -13.85
CA SER A 52 0.22 -69.69 -12.96
C SER A 52 -0.32 -68.43 -12.25
N ARG A 53 -1.65 -68.18 -12.25
CA ARG A 53 -2.24 -67.06 -11.50
C ARG A 53 -3.03 -67.53 -10.28
N ASP A 54 -2.49 -67.19 -9.12
CA ASP A 54 -3.11 -67.36 -7.81
C ASP A 54 -4.51 -66.74 -7.74
N GLN A 55 -5.36 -67.49 -7.05
CA GLN A 55 -6.78 -67.30 -6.82
C GLN A 55 -7.01 -66.18 -5.78
N ASP A 56 -6.67 -64.91 -6.06
CA ASP A 56 -6.88 -63.83 -5.06
C ASP A 56 -7.26 -62.45 -5.62
N SER A 57 -8.20 -62.41 -6.57
CA SER A 57 -8.88 -61.15 -6.90
C SER A 57 -10.31 -61.36 -7.37
N GLN A 58 -11.11 -62.09 -6.58
CA GLN A 58 -12.57 -62.07 -6.71
C GLN A 58 -13.13 -60.83 -6.01
N GLY A 59 -13.06 -59.68 -6.69
CA GLY A 59 -13.71 -58.45 -6.23
C GLY A 59 -13.88 -57.44 -7.35
N ILE A 60 -15.14 -57.19 -7.75
CA ILE A 60 -15.63 -56.13 -8.67
C ILE A 60 -15.03 -56.11 -10.09
N MET A 61 -13.92 -56.80 -10.34
CA MET A 61 -13.19 -56.86 -11.61
C MET A 61 -13.73 -57.91 -12.59
N GLY A 62 -14.61 -58.82 -12.14
CA GLY A 62 -15.19 -59.88 -12.98
C GLY A 62 -16.30 -59.42 -13.94
N LEU A 63 -16.66 -58.14 -13.94
CA LEU A 63 -17.67 -57.57 -14.83
C LEU A 63 -17.08 -56.90 -16.08
N TYR A 64 -15.74 -56.82 -16.18
CA TYR A 64 -15.03 -56.27 -17.33
C TYR A 64 -14.00 -57.30 -17.81
N ALA A 65 -14.22 -57.86 -19.01
CA ALA A 65 -13.22 -58.69 -19.67
C ALA A 65 -12.03 -57.80 -20.09
N GLY A 66 -11.02 -57.73 -19.23
CA GLY A 66 -9.73 -57.12 -19.55
C GLY A 66 -8.93 -57.98 -20.55
N PRO A 67 -7.90 -57.42 -21.21
CA PRO A 67 -7.07 -58.17 -22.16
C PRO A 67 -6.17 -59.20 -21.47
N ASP A 68 -6.00 -60.38 -22.03
CA ASP A 68 -5.17 -61.42 -21.40
C ASP A 68 -3.69 -61.00 -21.33
N VAL A 69 -3.19 -60.41 -22.43
CA VAL A 69 -1.84 -59.85 -22.56
C VAL A 69 -1.86 -58.56 -23.38
N TRP A 70 -0.86 -57.70 -23.17
CA TRP A 70 -0.71 -56.48 -23.96
C TRP A 70 0.77 -56.22 -24.28
N PHE A 71 1.01 -55.50 -25.36
CA PHE A 71 2.36 -55.08 -25.75
C PHE A 71 2.35 -53.71 -26.41
N SER A 72 3.49 -53.02 -26.38
CA SER A 72 3.67 -51.73 -27.06
C SER A 72 4.64 -51.88 -28.22
N MET A 73 4.33 -51.27 -29.37
CA MET A 73 5.23 -51.23 -30.52
C MET A 73 5.89 -49.84 -30.64
N PRO A 74 7.20 -49.77 -30.87
CA PRO A 74 7.84 -48.51 -31.24
C PRO A 74 7.26 -47.99 -32.55
N PRO A 75 7.08 -46.66 -32.72
CA PRO A 75 6.61 -46.10 -33.97
C PRO A 75 7.64 -46.33 -35.09
N GLY A 76 7.27 -47.11 -36.13
CA GLY A 76 8.09 -47.36 -37.31
C GLY A 76 7.40 -48.27 -38.33
N ASP A 77 7.58 -48.00 -39.63
CA ASP A 77 6.83 -48.66 -40.71
C ASP A 77 7.05 -50.19 -40.74
N SER A 78 8.28 -50.65 -40.46
CA SER A 78 8.65 -52.08 -40.49
C SER A 78 7.83 -52.95 -39.53
N TYR A 79 7.69 -52.56 -38.28
CA TYR A 79 6.92 -53.33 -37.28
C TYR A 79 5.42 -53.33 -37.60
N THR A 80 4.90 -52.25 -38.20
CA THR A 80 3.50 -52.18 -38.61
C THR A 80 3.20 -53.05 -39.83
N GLU A 81 4.16 -53.20 -40.75
CA GLU A 81 4.06 -54.10 -41.90
C GLU A 81 4.14 -55.57 -41.46
N ASP A 82 5.09 -55.89 -40.58
CA ASP A 82 5.23 -57.24 -40.00
C ASP A 82 3.96 -57.65 -39.24
N TYR A 83 3.38 -56.74 -38.45
CA TYR A 83 2.10 -56.98 -37.77
C TYR A 83 0.96 -57.26 -38.75
N LYS A 84 0.80 -56.42 -39.79
CA LYS A 84 -0.25 -56.62 -40.81
C LYS A 84 -0.11 -57.93 -41.55
N GLN A 85 1.12 -58.29 -41.95
CA GLN A 85 1.38 -59.58 -42.60
C GLN A 85 1.01 -60.75 -41.68
N LEU A 86 1.38 -60.70 -40.40
CA LEU A 86 1.09 -61.74 -39.41
C LEU A 86 -0.42 -61.90 -39.15
N THR A 87 -1.16 -60.80 -39.06
CA THR A 87 -2.61 -60.84 -38.85
C THR A 87 -3.37 -61.31 -40.10
N ASP A 88 -2.91 -60.91 -41.29
CA ASP A 88 -3.54 -61.28 -42.57
C ASP A 88 -3.30 -62.75 -42.93
N LEU A 89 -2.11 -63.29 -42.64
CA LEU A 89 -1.78 -64.71 -42.87
C LEU A 89 -2.56 -65.65 -41.96
N ASN A 90 -2.88 -65.22 -40.74
CA ASN A 90 -3.50 -66.06 -39.71
C ASN A 90 -4.97 -65.70 -39.41
N ASN A 91 -5.60 -64.86 -40.25
CA ASN A 91 -7.01 -64.44 -40.11
C ASN A 91 -7.38 -63.87 -38.72
N VAL A 92 -6.47 -63.13 -38.08
CA VAL A 92 -6.70 -62.54 -36.75
C VAL A 92 -7.57 -61.28 -36.89
N ASN A 93 -8.67 -61.21 -36.13
CA ASN A 93 -9.57 -60.06 -36.16
C ASN A 93 -8.98 -58.88 -35.37
N SER A 94 -8.41 -57.91 -36.08
CA SER A 94 -7.80 -56.70 -35.48
C SER A 94 -8.74 -55.50 -35.59
N LYS A 95 -9.10 -54.90 -34.44
CA LYS A 95 -9.93 -53.68 -34.37
C LYS A 95 -9.11 -52.49 -33.89
N TYR A 96 -9.18 -51.39 -34.64
CA TYR A 96 -8.58 -50.11 -34.26
C TYR A 96 -9.59 -49.26 -33.49
N GLU A 97 -9.28 -48.92 -32.24
CA GLU A 97 -10.07 -48.01 -31.41
C GLU A 97 -9.20 -46.82 -30.98
N PRO A 98 -9.43 -45.60 -31.52
CA PRO A 98 -8.65 -44.44 -31.11
C PRO A 98 -8.99 -44.06 -29.66
N VAL A 99 -7.96 -43.88 -28.83
CA VAL A 99 -8.14 -43.38 -27.46
C VAL A 99 -8.71 -41.97 -27.54
N ASN A 100 -9.84 -41.75 -26.85
CA ASN A 100 -10.51 -40.45 -26.82
C ASN A 100 -9.77 -39.49 -25.86
N GLU A 101 -8.53 -39.11 -26.22
CA GLU A 101 -7.66 -38.23 -25.44
C GLU A 101 -8.31 -36.86 -25.22
N TRP A 102 -9.06 -36.36 -26.22
CA TRP A 102 -9.76 -35.09 -26.17
C TRP A 102 -10.75 -35.01 -25.01
N GLY A 103 -11.46 -36.10 -24.70
CA GLY A 103 -12.41 -36.14 -23.58
C GLY A 103 -11.72 -36.05 -22.22
N GLN A 104 -10.59 -36.76 -22.06
CA GLN A 104 -9.82 -36.76 -20.81
C GLN A 104 -9.09 -35.42 -20.58
N GLN A 105 -8.55 -34.81 -21.64
CA GLN A 105 -7.87 -33.52 -21.56
C GLN A 105 -8.86 -32.40 -21.19
N MET A 106 -10.04 -32.39 -21.81
CA MET A 106 -11.09 -31.42 -21.48
C MET A 106 -11.57 -31.57 -20.04
N PHE A 107 -11.73 -32.80 -19.54
CA PHE A 107 -12.11 -33.05 -18.16
C PHE A 107 -11.05 -32.57 -17.17
N SER A 108 -9.76 -32.79 -17.46
CA SER A 108 -8.64 -32.30 -16.64
C SER A 108 -8.62 -30.77 -16.55
N TRP A 109 -8.84 -30.08 -17.68
CA TRP A 109 -8.92 -28.62 -17.72
C TRP A 109 -10.13 -28.07 -16.97
N ILE A 110 -11.30 -28.70 -17.13
CA ILE A 110 -12.52 -28.32 -16.41
C ILE A 110 -12.33 -28.52 -14.90
N PHE A 111 -11.73 -29.63 -14.48
CA PHE A 111 -11.44 -29.91 -13.08
C PHE A 111 -10.50 -28.86 -12.47
N PHE A 112 -9.45 -28.47 -13.19
CA PHE A 112 -8.54 -27.41 -12.77
C PHE A 112 -9.24 -26.04 -12.65
N LEU A 113 -10.11 -25.69 -13.61
CA LEU A 113 -10.88 -24.45 -13.57
C LEU A 113 -11.87 -24.41 -12.40
N VAL A 114 -12.54 -25.54 -12.12
CA VAL A 114 -13.47 -25.64 -10.98
C VAL A 114 -12.73 -25.47 -9.66
N ILE A 115 -11.56 -26.11 -9.49
CA ILE A 115 -10.71 -25.90 -8.30
C ILE A 115 -10.31 -24.44 -8.16
N MET A 116 -9.88 -23.80 -9.25
CA MET A 116 -9.54 -22.37 -9.24
C MET A 116 -10.71 -21.49 -8.80
N ILE A 117 -11.92 -21.75 -9.32
CA ILE A 117 -13.14 -21.02 -8.93
C ILE A 117 -13.45 -21.22 -7.45
N VAL A 118 -13.33 -22.44 -6.92
CA VAL A 118 -13.60 -22.74 -5.50
C VAL A 118 -12.57 -22.06 -4.58
N VAL A 119 -11.29 -22.09 -4.93
CA VAL A 119 -10.23 -21.38 -4.20
C VAL A 119 -10.46 -19.87 -4.23
N TRP A 120 -10.84 -19.33 -5.39
CA TRP A 120 -11.15 -17.91 -5.56
C TRP A 120 -12.37 -17.48 -4.74
N MET A 121 -13.43 -18.31 -4.72
CA MET A 121 -14.60 -18.10 -3.88
C MET A 121 -14.26 -18.15 -2.39
N PHE A 122 -13.37 -19.05 -1.97
CA PHE A 122 -12.91 -19.14 -0.57
C PHE A 122 -12.10 -17.90 -0.16
N ILE A 123 -11.22 -17.39 -1.04
CA ILE A 123 -10.46 -16.15 -0.82
C ILE A 123 -11.41 -14.94 -0.73
N MET A 124 -12.35 -14.81 -1.65
CA MET A 124 -13.34 -13.73 -1.67
C MET A 124 -14.23 -13.76 -0.42
N LYS A 125 -14.65 -14.94 0.02
CA LYS A 125 -15.43 -15.11 1.25
C LYS A 125 -14.62 -14.77 2.51
N ARG A 126 -13.29 -14.97 2.49
CA ARG A 126 -12.38 -14.54 3.57
C ARG A 126 -12.10 -13.03 3.54
N MET A 127 -12.12 -12.40 2.37
CA MET A 127 -11.96 -10.94 2.23
C MET A 127 -13.25 -10.15 2.50
N SER A 128 -14.42 -10.76 2.29
CA SER A 128 -15.73 -10.16 2.59
C SER A 128 -16.11 -10.21 4.07
N GLY A 129 -15.43 -11.03 4.88
CA GLY A 129 -15.67 -11.16 6.31
C GLY A 129 -14.78 -10.22 7.14
N GLY A 130 -15.18 -8.96 7.26
CA GLY A 130 -14.87 -8.13 8.44
C GLY A 130 -13.40 -7.89 8.81
N GLY A 131 -12.52 -7.63 7.85
CA GLY A 131 -11.13 -7.28 8.17
C GLY A 131 -10.46 -6.38 7.13
N SER A 132 -10.37 -5.09 7.46
CA SER A 132 -9.40 -4.02 7.14
C SER A 132 -8.55 -3.99 5.83
N ALA A 133 -8.54 -4.99 4.95
CA ALA A 133 -7.65 -5.04 3.79
C ALA A 133 -8.27 -4.41 2.52
N GLY A 134 -9.61 -4.49 2.35
CA GLY A 134 -10.30 -3.86 1.21
C GLY A 134 -10.49 -2.34 1.33
N ASN A 135 -10.54 -1.83 2.58
CA ASN A 135 -10.71 -0.40 2.85
C ASN A 135 -9.41 0.42 2.72
N GLN A 136 -8.24 -0.23 2.70
CA GLN A 136 -6.96 0.48 2.58
C GLN A 136 -6.74 1.04 1.18
N ILE A 137 -7.17 0.33 0.13
CA ILE A 137 -6.99 0.79 -1.26
C ILE A 137 -7.86 2.03 -1.56
N PHE A 138 -9.08 2.11 -1.01
CA PHE A 138 -9.96 3.28 -1.16
C PHE A 138 -9.64 4.43 -0.18
N SER A 139 -8.78 4.22 0.82
CA SER A 139 -8.37 5.25 1.79
C SER A 139 -7.07 5.98 1.43
N ILE A 140 -6.40 5.61 0.34
CA ILE A 140 -5.10 6.18 -0.07
C ILE A 140 -5.15 7.71 -0.31
N GLY A 141 -6.32 8.26 -0.65
CA GLY A 141 -6.49 9.68 -0.96
C GLY A 141 -7.03 10.57 0.17
N LYS A 142 -7.39 10.01 1.33
CA LYS A 142 -7.91 10.79 2.47
C LYS A 142 -6.77 11.43 3.25
N SER A 143 -6.98 12.67 3.70
CA SER A 143 -6.01 13.41 4.50
C SER A 143 -5.82 12.73 5.87
N LYS A 144 -4.56 12.47 6.26
CA LYS A 144 -4.19 12.02 7.61
C LYS A 144 -4.10 13.20 8.61
N ALA A 145 -4.70 14.34 8.28
CA ALA A 145 -4.71 15.51 9.15
C ALA A 145 -5.12 15.14 10.57
N LYS A 146 -4.25 15.44 11.54
CA LYS A 146 -4.65 15.40 12.95
C LYS A 146 -5.58 16.58 13.17
N LEU A 147 -6.87 16.29 13.10
CA LEU A 147 -7.93 17.23 13.43
C LEU A 147 -7.94 17.36 14.96
N HIS A 148 -7.42 18.47 15.45
CA HIS A 148 -7.61 18.84 16.85
C HIS A 148 -8.97 19.54 16.96
N GLU A 149 -10.00 18.78 17.36
CA GLU A 149 -11.33 19.33 17.61
C GLU A 149 -11.33 20.18 18.87
N LYS A 150 -12.21 21.19 18.88
CA LYS A 150 -12.44 22.10 20.01
C LYS A 150 -12.49 21.34 21.33
N GLY A 151 -11.58 21.67 22.25
CA GLY A 151 -11.68 21.32 23.66
C GLY A 151 -11.03 20.01 24.11
N LYS A 152 -10.18 19.35 23.31
CA LYS A 152 -9.40 18.21 23.81
C LYS A 152 -7.87 18.36 23.81
N GLU A 153 -7.28 19.23 22.99
CA GLU A 153 -5.80 19.40 22.93
C GLU A 153 -5.28 20.80 22.55
N THR A 154 -6.13 21.81 22.32
CA THR A 154 -5.70 23.19 21.99
C THR A 154 -5.70 24.11 23.23
N ASP A 155 -5.15 23.64 24.34
CA ASP A 155 -5.05 24.43 25.59
C ASP A 155 -3.88 25.42 25.60
N ILE A 156 -3.03 25.39 24.57
CA ILE A 156 -1.90 26.30 24.43
C ILE A 156 -2.41 27.66 23.98
N THR A 157 -2.07 28.70 24.74
CA THR A 157 -2.43 30.10 24.48
C THR A 157 -1.16 30.96 24.35
N PHE A 158 -1.28 32.25 24.04
CA PHE A 158 -0.10 33.13 23.96
C PHE A 158 0.62 33.28 25.29
N LYS A 159 -0.03 32.93 26.42
CA LYS A 159 0.58 32.90 27.75
C LYS A 159 1.60 31.78 27.92
N ASP A 160 1.49 30.72 27.13
CA ASP A 160 2.36 29.55 27.17
C ASP A 160 3.54 29.68 26.19
N VAL A 161 3.56 30.75 25.39
CA VAL A 161 4.66 31.08 24.48
C VAL A 161 5.40 32.28 25.05
N ALA A 162 6.73 32.24 25.11
CA ALA A 162 7.55 33.36 25.58
C ALA A 162 8.70 33.63 24.61
N GLY A 163 9.19 34.88 24.62
CA GLY A 163 10.39 35.25 23.87
C GLY A 163 10.20 35.36 22.36
N VAL A 164 9.00 35.71 21.91
CA VAL A 164 8.64 35.92 20.49
C VAL A 164 7.60 37.04 20.40
N ASP A 165 7.82 38.13 21.13
CA ASP A 165 6.78 39.14 21.35
C ASP A 165 6.44 39.92 20.06
N GLU A 166 7.42 40.19 19.21
CA GLU A 166 7.20 40.79 17.87
C GLU A 166 6.31 39.90 16.99
N ALA A 167 6.63 38.60 16.92
CA ALA A 167 5.85 37.64 16.15
C ALA A 167 4.42 37.46 16.72
N LYS A 168 4.24 37.62 18.03
CA LYS A 168 2.90 37.58 18.66
C LYS A 168 2.06 38.79 18.27
N GLU A 169 2.63 39.98 18.23
CA GLU A 169 1.91 41.20 17.83
C GLU A 169 1.36 41.07 16.41
N GLU A 170 2.17 40.59 15.47
CA GLU A 170 1.71 40.35 14.09
C GLU A 170 0.61 39.28 14.00
N LEU A 171 0.70 38.24 14.83
CA LEU A 171 -0.30 37.16 14.86
C LEU A 171 -1.56 37.54 15.64
N GLU A 172 -1.51 38.51 16.55
CA GLU A 172 -2.66 39.01 17.29
C GLU A 172 -3.68 39.66 16.34
N GLU A 173 -3.21 40.28 15.25
CA GLU A 173 -4.10 40.73 14.17
C GLU A 173 -4.91 39.55 13.62
N ILE A 174 -4.25 38.42 13.29
CA ILE A 174 -4.88 37.19 12.77
C ILE A 174 -5.93 36.66 13.76
N VAL A 175 -5.64 36.72 15.05
CA VAL A 175 -6.59 36.34 16.11
C VAL A 175 -7.81 37.28 16.13
N ASP A 176 -7.63 38.62 16.11
CA ASP A 176 -8.77 39.56 16.08
C ASP A 176 -9.61 39.39 14.80
N PHE A 177 -8.98 39.06 13.67
CA PHE A 177 -9.69 38.72 12.42
C PHE A 177 -10.58 37.49 12.58
N LEU A 178 -10.08 36.41 13.17
CA LEU A 178 -10.85 35.17 13.38
C LEU A 178 -11.97 35.34 14.40
N MET A 179 -11.76 36.16 15.44
CA MET A 179 -12.78 36.43 16.45
C MET A 179 -13.84 37.42 15.98
N LYS A 180 -13.46 38.45 15.21
CA LYS A 180 -14.34 39.55 14.79
C LYS A 180 -14.24 39.83 13.28
N PRO A 181 -14.54 38.85 12.40
CA PRO A 181 -14.38 39.03 10.96
C PRO A 181 -15.25 40.16 10.39
N SER A 182 -16.44 40.37 10.95
CA SER A 182 -17.40 41.38 10.50
C SER A 182 -16.90 42.83 10.62
N LYS A 183 -16.00 43.11 11.58
CA LYS A 183 -15.38 44.43 11.75
C LYS A 183 -14.54 44.80 10.53
N TYR A 184 -13.77 43.84 10.03
CA TYR A 184 -12.84 44.04 8.92
C TYR A 184 -13.53 43.97 7.55
N THR A 185 -14.50 43.08 7.38
CA THR A 185 -15.30 43.03 6.14
C THR A 185 -16.08 44.33 5.92
N LYS A 186 -16.62 44.96 6.98
CA LYS A 186 -17.33 46.26 6.88
C LYS A 186 -16.42 47.40 6.44
N LEU A 187 -15.13 47.34 6.77
CA LEU A 187 -14.13 48.33 6.38
C LEU A 187 -13.57 48.08 4.97
N GLY A 188 -13.99 47.00 4.29
CA GLY A 188 -13.48 46.62 2.98
C GLY A 188 -12.07 46.00 3.01
N ALA A 189 -11.55 45.70 4.21
CA ALA A 189 -10.26 45.04 4.36
C ALA A 189 -10.37 43.59 3.87
N LYS A 190 -9.39 43.16 3.07
CA LYS A 190 -9.27 41.76 2.65
C LYS A 190 -8.59 40.97 3.76
N ILE A 191 -9.16 39.82 4.09
CA ILE A 191 -8.61 38.91 5.10
C ILE A 191 -7.31 38.31 4.53
N PRO A 192 -6.20 38.31 5.30
CA PRO A 192 -4.98 37.63 4.90
C PRO A 192 -5.28 36.15 4.72
N LYS A 193 -4.90 35.60 3.57
CA LYS A 193 -5.19 34.21 3.23
C LYS A 193 -4.17 33.26 3.86
N GLY A 194 -2.94 33.74 4.08
CA GLY A 194 -1.94 32.95 4.77
C GLY A 194 -0.77 33.74 5.36
N ALA A 195 -0.20 33.17 6.40
CA ALA A 195 1.00 33.65 7.04
C ALA A 195 2.10 32.59 6.99
N LEU A 196 3.33 33.01 6.71
CA LEU A 196 4.51 32.16 6.72
C LEU A 196 5.38 32.53 7.93
N LEU A 197 5.54 31.58 8.85
CA LEU A 197 6.47 31.65 9.96
C LEU A 197 7.86 31.22 9.48
N VAL A 198 8.83 32.13 9.52
CA VAL A 198 10.20 31.90 9.06
C VAL A 198 11.15 32.00 10.24
N GLY A 199 12.03 31.03 10.42
CA GLY A 199 13.08 31.17 11.43
C GLY A 199 13.82 29.86 11.70
N PRO A 200 14.90 29.89 12.50
CA PRO A 200 15.68 28.70 12.83
C PRO A 200 14.84 27.58 13.47
N PRO A 201 15.28 26.31 13.41
CA PRO A 201 14.61 25.22 14.13
C PRO A 201 14.62 25.49 15.64
N GLY A 202 13.59 25.03 16.35
CA GLY A 202 13.52 25.14 17.81
C GLY A 202 13.10 26.51 18.37
N THR A 203 12.77 27.50 17.53
CA THR A 203 12.28 28.82 17.98
C THR A 203 10.78 28.88 18.31
N GLY A 204 10.07 27.75 18.23
CA GLY A 204 8.68 27.66 18.69
C GLY A 204 7.61 27.99 17.64
N LYS A 205 7.93 27.98 16.34
CA LYS A 205 6.96 28.22 15.23
C LYS A 205 5.69 27.39 15.34
N THR A 206 5.81 26.07 15.52
CA THR A 206 4.68 25.14 15.69
C THR A 206 3.86 25.44 16.94
N LEU A 207 4.53 25.84 18.03
CA LEU A 207 3.90 26.16 19.31
C LEU A 207 3.13 27.49 19.22
N LEU A 208 3.70 28.47 18.52
CA LEU A 208 3.07 29.76 18.23
C LEU A 208 1.82 29.60 17.36
N ALA A 209 1.86 28.77 16.31
CA ALA A 209 0.68 28.49 15.49
C ALA A 209 -0.46 27.82 16.28
N LYS A 210 -0.13 26.91 17.20
CA LYS A 210 -1.11 26.31 18.12
C LYS A 210 -1.70 27.34 19.06
N ALA A 211 -0.89 28.27 19.57
CA ALA A 211 -1.33 29.35 20.45
C ALA A 211 -2.33 30.30 19.74
N VAL A 212 -2.10 30.64 18.47
CA VAL A 212 -3.05 31.43 17.66
C VAL A 212 -4.42 30.76 17.61
N ALA A 213 -4.45 29.44 17.38
CA ALA A 213 -5.71 28.69 17.34
C ALA A 213 -6.40 28.61 18.70
N GLY A 214 -5.62 28.47 19.78
CA GLY A 214 -6.11 28.48 21.15
C GLY A 214 -6.73 29.83 21.55
N GLU A 215 -6.07 30.94 21.20
CA GLU A 215 -6.57 32.30 21.45
C GLU A 215 -7.84 32.59 20.65
N ALA A 216 -7.86 32.25 19.36
CA ALA A 216 -9.03 32.43 18.50
C ALA A 216 -10.15 31.41 18.78
N LYS A 217 -9.87 30.34 19.54
CA LYS A 217 -10.78 29.23 19.82
C LYS A 217 -11.40 28.63 18.56
N VAL A 218 -10.58 28.36 17.55
CA VAL A 218 -10.98 27.77 16.27
C VAL A 218 -10.36 26.38 16.09
N PRO A 219 -10.96 25.49 15.27
CA PRO A 219 -10.36 24.21 14.95
C PRO A 219 -8.97 24.36 14.31
N PHE A 220 -8.05 23.49 14.71
CA PHE A 220 -6.66 23.49 14.25
C PHE A 220 -6.35 22.20 13.50
N PHE A 221 -6.03 22.31 12.21
CA PHE A 221 -5.60 21.20 11.37
C PHE A 221 -4.09 21.25 11.21
N SER A 222 -3.36 20.24 11.70
CA SER A 222 -1.90 20.22 11.63
C SER A 222 -1.41 19.09 10.72
N LEU A 223 -0.52 19.41 9.78
CA LEU A 223 0.14 18.46 8.88
C LEU A 223 1.60 18.87 8.66
N SER A 224 2.47 17.89 8.40
CA SER A 224 3.81 18.18 7.90
C SER A 224 3.81 18.30 6.38
N GLY A 225 4.64 19.17 5.83
CA GLY A 225 4.90 19.28 4.39
C GLY A 225 5.35 17.95 3.79
N SER A 226 6.10 17.14 4.55
CA SER A 226 6.52 15.80 4.15
C SER A 226 5.35 14.82 3.97
N ASP A 227 4.21 15.02 4.66
CA ASP A 227 3.04 14.14 4.57
C ASP A 227 2.37 14.21 3.18
N PHE A 228 2.75 15.19 2.38
CA PHE A 228 2.24 15.39 1.03
C PHE A 228 3.14 14.79 -0.06
N VAL A 229 4.34 14.31 0.30
CA VAL A 229 5.30 13.71 -0.64
C VAL A 229 5.17 12.19 -0.57
N GLU A 230 4.65 11.59 -1.62
CA GLU A 230 4.39 10.15 -1.69
C GLU A 230 4.92 9.53 -2.99
N MET A 231 5.18 8.21 -2.97
CA MET A 231 5.64 7.48 -4.17
C MET A 231 4.56 7.35 -5.25
N PHE A 232 3.29 7.54 -4.88
CA PHE A 232 2.15 7.41 -5.79
C PHE A 232 1.73 8.78 -6.32
N VAL A 233 1.79 8.93 -7.64
CA VAL A 233 1.41 10.16 -8.33
C VAL A 233 -0.02 10.57 -7.99
N GLY A 234 -0.21 11.82 -7.58
CA GLY A 234 -1.53 12.41 -7.33
C GLY A 234 -2.11 12.18 -5.94
N VAL A 235 -1.46 11.37 -5.09
CA VAL A 235 -1.90 11.18 -3.70
C VAL A 235 -1.75 12.47 -2.88
N GLY A 236 -0.62 13.17 -2.99
CA GLY A 236 -0.40 14.45 -2.34
C GLY A 236 -1.46 15.49 -2.70
N ALA A 237 -1.72 15.69 -4.01
CA ALA A 237 -2.77 16.59 -4.50
C ALA A 237 -4.19 16.21 -4.03
N SER A 238 -4.50 14.92 -3.86
CA SER A 238 -5.79 14.49 -3.28
C SER A 238 -5.90 14.86 -1.81
N ARG A 239 -4.83 14.67 -1.02
CA ARG A 239 -4.79 15.01 0.40
C ARG A 239 -4.93 16.51 0.62
N VAL A 240 -4.30 17.33 -0.21
CA VAL A 240 -4.45 18.79 -0.19
C VAL A 240 -5.93 19.16 -0.37
N ARG A 241 -6.60 18.64 -1.41
CA ARG A 241 -8.04 18.87 -1.64
C ARG A 241 -8.90 18.48 -0.46
N ASP A 242 -8.68 17.29 0.09
CA ASP A 242 -9.47 16.78 1.21
C ASP A 242 -9.24 17.60 2.50
N LEU A 243 -7.99 18.01 2.78
CA LEU A 243 -7.66 18.91 3.88
C LEU A 243 -8.43 20.23 3.79
N PHE A 244 -8.37 20.88 2.63
CA PHE A 244 -9.05 22.16 2.42
C PHE A 244 -10.57 22.04 2.49
N LYS A 245 -11.13 20.93 1.99
CA LYS A 245 -12.56 20.63 2.14
C LYS A 245 -12.95 20.51 3.62
N GLN A 246 -12.22 19.72 4.40
CA GLN A 246 -12.50 19.53 5.83
C GLN A 246 -12.37 20.83 6.62
N ALA A 247 -11.35 21.65 6.32
CA ALA A 247 -11.14 22.94 6.96
C ALA A 247 -12.29 23.92 6.67
N LYS A 248 -12.78 23.92 5.42
CA LYS A 248 -13.93 24.73 4.99
C LYS A 248 -15.22 24.32 5.69
N ASP A 249 -15.47 23.01 5.83
CA ASP A 249 -16.65 22.49 6.52
C ASP A 249 -16.66 22.87 8.01
N LYS A 250 -15.49 23.18 8.60
CA LYS A 250 -15.33 23.60 9.99
C LYS A 250 -14.94 25.07 10.16
N ALA A 251 -15.15 25.91 9.14
CA ALA A 251 -14.82 27.33 9.21
C ALA A 251 -15.63 28.07 10.31
N PRO A 252 -15.03 29.05 11.03
CA PRO A 252 -13.65 29.52 10.89
C PRO A 252 -12.64 28.53 11.46
N SER A 253 -11.53 28.30 10.74
CA SER A 253 -10.51 27.29 11.10
C SER A 253 -9.11 27.71 10.65
N ILE A 254 -8.09 27.08 11.24
CA ILE A 254 -6.69 27.27 10.88
C ILE A 254 -6.12 25.97 10.32
N ILE A 255 -5.45 26.06 9.17
CA ILE A 255 -4.62 25.00 8.62
C ILE A 255 -3.16 25.35 8.90
N PHE A 256 -2.47 24.49 9.63
CA PHE A 256 -1.03 24.59 9.87
C PHE A 256 -0.26 23.56 9.06
N ILE A 257 0.70 24.04 8.27
CA ILE A 257 1.62 23.22 7.48
C ILE A 257 3.04 23.45 7.98
N ASP A 258 3.59 22.50 8.73
CA ASP A 258 5.00 22.53 9.12
C ASP A 258 5.90 22.12 7.95
N GLU A 259 7.17 22.50 7.96
CA GLU A 259 8.15 22.12 6.93
C GLU A 259 7.64 22.28 5.49
N ILE A 260 7.02 23.43 5.19
CA ILE A 260 6.43 23.67 3.86
C ILE A 260 7.48 23.60 2.75
N ASP A 261 8.76 23.77 3.06
CA ASP A 261 9.89 23.58 2.14
C ASP A 261 10.01 22.16 1.58
N ALA A 262 9.41 21.15 2.22
CA ALA A 262 9.33 19.79 1.69
C ALA A 262 8.54 19.72 0.36
N ILE A 263 7.50 20.55 0.18
CA ILE A 263 6.71 20.64 -1.07
C ILE A 263 6.92 21.95 -1.83
N GLY A 264 7.28 23.01 -1.12
CA GLY A 264 7.36 24.37 -1.63
C GLY A 264 8.70 24.78 -2.21
N ARG A 265 9.69 23.87 -2.27
CA ARG A 265 11.01 24.19 -2.80
C ARG A 265 10.94 24.65 -4.27
N ALA A 266 11.68 25.69 -4.62
CA ALA A 266 11.84 26.17 -5.98
C ALA A 266 12.57 25.12 -6.84
N ARG A 267 12.25 25.10 -8.12
CA ARG A 267 12.89 24.19 -9.08
C ARG A 267 14.41 24.42 -9.13
N GLY A 268 15.18 23.35 -8.92
CA GLY A 268 16.60 23.36 -9.24
C GLY A 268 16.78 23.29 -10.76
N LYS A 269 17.73 24.05 -11.33
CA LYS A 269 18.05 24.03 -12.77
C LYS A 269 18.57 22.68 -13.30
N ASN A 270 18.68 21.65 -12.46
CA ASN A 270 19.23 20.35 -12.82
C ASN A 270 18.09 19.32 -12.97
N ALA A 271 17.65 19.15 -14.21
CA ALA A 271 16.63 18.20 -14.64
C ALA A 271 17.20 16.77 -14.67
N SER A 272 17.29 16.10 -13.53
CA SER A 272 17.60 14.67 -13.48
C SER A 272 16.50 13.93 -12.73
N PHE A 273 15.65 13.29 -13.54
CA PHE A 273 14.81 12.12 -13.29
C PHE A 273 13.69 12.21 -12.23
N SER A 274 12.47 12.40 -12.74
CA SER A 274 11.22 11.73 -12.35
C SER A 274 10.66 11.85 -10.92
N SER A 275 11.34 12.46 -9.95
CA SER A 275 10.81 12.65 -8.58
C SER A 275 10.23 14.04 -8.32
N ASN A 276 10.37 14.98 -9.25
CA ASN A 276 9.86 16.35 -9.08
C ASN A 276 8.38 16.49 -9.47
N ASP A 277 7.86 15.61 -10.32
CA ASP A 277 6.51 15.78 -10.90
C ASP A 277 5.39 15.68 -9.85
N GLU A 278 5.56 14.81 -8.85
CA GLU A 278 4.60 14.65 -7.76
C GLU A 278 4.60 15.86 -6.83
N ARG A 279 5.79 16.33 -6.43
CA ARG A 279 5.93 17.54 -5.61
C ARG A 279 5.35 18.77 -6.29
N GLU A 280 5.64 18.94 -7.58
CA GLU A 280 5.13 20.07 -8.37
C GLU A 280 3.61 20.01 -8.52
N ASN A 281 3.04 18.83 -8.78
CA ASN A 281 1.60 18.68 -8.86
C ASN A 281 0.92 19.00 -7.53
N THR A 282 1.49 18.52 -6.42
CA THR A 282 0.95 18.80 -5.08
C THR A 282 1.10 20.27 -4.70
N LEU A 283 2.21 20.92 -5.05
CA LEU A 283 2.41 22.37 -4.86
C LEU A 283 1.39 23.17 -5.68
N ASN A 284 1.20 22.85 -6.95
CA ASN A 284 0.22 23.55 -7.79
C ASN A 284 -1.21 23.37 -7.28
N GLN A 285 -1.54 22.19 -6.73
CA GLN A 285 -2.83 21.98 -6.08
C GLN A 285 -2.98 22.88 -4.85
N LEU A 286 -1.95 22.98 -4.00
CA LEU A 286 -1.95 23.88 -2.84
C LEU A 286 -2.19 25.33 -3.27
N LEU A 287 -1.48 25.79 -4.30
CA LEU A 287 -1.65 27.14 -4.86
C LEU A 287 -3.07 27.36 -5.41
N THR A 288 -3.63 26.36 -6.08
CA THR A 288 -4.98 26.42 -6.64
C THR A 288 -6.04 26.50 -5.54
N GLU A 289 -5.88 25.74 -4.45
CA GLU A 289 -6.78 25.84 -3.29
C GLU A 289 -6.67 27.21 -2.61
N MET A 290 -5.45 27.71 -2.39
CA MET A 290 -5.20 29.05 -1.81
C MET A 290 -5.87 30.18 -2.61
N ASP A 291 -5.73 30.13 -3.94
CA ASP A 291 -6.33 31.12 -4.83
C ASP A 291 -7.85 30.93 -4.94
N GLY A 292 -8.32 29.68 -4.92
CA GLY A 292 -9.73 29.28 -5.01
C GLY A 292 -10.61 29.71 -3.84
N PHE A 293 -10.02 30.12 -2.71
CA PHE A 293 -10.79 30.75 -1.63
C PHE A 293 -11.30 32.13 -2.06
N GLY A 294 -12.63 32.31 -2.00
CA GLY A 294 -13.21 33.63 -1.87
C GLY A 294 -12.63 34.31 -0.62
N SER A 295 -12.46 35.62 -0.65
CA SER A 295 -11.83 36.43 0.42
C SER A 295 -12.54 36.40 1.78
N ASN A 296 -13.54 35.53 1.95
CA ASN A 296 -14.39 35.43 3.14
C ASN A 296 -14.70 33.97 3.54
N SER A 297 -13.86 33.00 3.14
CA SER A 297 -14.05 31.58 3.49
C SER A 297 -13.86 31.28 4.99
N GLY A 298 -13.22 32.19 5.74
CA GLY A 298 -12.94 32.02 7.17
C GLY A 298 -11.85 30.98 7.47
N VAL A 299 -11.12 30.53 6.45
CA VAL A 299 -10.00 29.57 6.61
C VAL A 299 -8.69 30.34 6.45
N ILE A 300 -7.81 30.24 7.43
CA ILE A 300 -6.47 30.86 7.41
C ILE A 300 -5.41 29.77 7.37
N ILE A 301 -4.40 29.96 6.52
CA ILE A 301 -3.31 29.02 6.34
C ILE A 301 -2.05 29.58 7.00
N ILE A 302 -1.52 28.88 8.00
CA ILE A 302 -0.23 29.21 8.62
C ILE A 302 0.76 28.15 8.18
N ALA A 303 1.87 28.55 7.55
CA ALA A 303 2.94 27.64 7.19
C ALA A 303 4.20 27.96 7.98
N ALA A 304 5.03 26.97 8.28
CA ALA A 304 6.33 27.17 8.90
C ALA A 304 7.46 26.65 8.00
N THR A 305 8.56 27.38 7.95
CA THR A 305 9.80 26.94 7.27
C THR A 305 11.03 27.39 8.05
N ASN A 306 12.09 26.59 7.96
CA ASN A 306 13.42 27.00 8.40
C ASN A 306 14.20 27.73 7.30
N ARG A 307 13.72 27.66 6.05
CA ARG A 307 14.46 28.07 4.85
C ARG A 307 13.52 28.76 3.85
N ALA A 308 13.27 30.05 4.06
CA ALA A 308 12.46 30.83 3.12
C ALA A 308 13.16 31.05 1.77
N ASP A 309 14.49 31.02 1.74
CA ASP A 309 15.34 31.22 0.56
C ASP A 309 15.12 30.19 -0.55
N VAL A 310 14.80 28.95 -0.17
CA VAL A 310 14.58 27.85 -1.12
C VAL A 310 13.15 27.74 -1.60
N LEU A 311 12.21 28.52 -1.07
CA LEU A 311 10.79 28.44 -1.44
C LEU A 311 10.52 29.01 -2.83
N ASP A 312 9.52 28.45 -3.52
CA ASP A 312 9.03 28.98 -4.77
C ASP A 312 8.41 30.37 -4.54
N LYS A 313 8.86 31.36 -5.32
CA LYS A 313 8.35 32.74 -5.25
C LYS A 313 6.85 32.83 -5.46
N ALA A 314 6.24 31.85 -6.13
CA ALA A 314 4.80 31.76 -6.32
C ALA A 314 4.06 31.65 -4.98
N LEU A 315 4.62 30.97 -3.96
CA LEU A 315 4.00 30.87 -2.63
C LEU A 315 3.96 32.22 -1.90
N LEU A 316 4.97 33.07 -2.13
CA LEU A 316 5.17 34.36 -1.46
C LEU A 316 4.44 35.53 -2.14
N ARG A 317 3.64 35.26 -3.18
CA ARG A 317 2.88 36.31 -3.88
C ARG A 317 1.68 36.76 -3.06
N ALA A 318 1.28 38.01 -3.24
CA ALA A 318 0.09 38.58 -2.62
C ALA A 318 -1.15 37.71 -2.89
N GLY A 319 -1.92 37.43 -1.84
CA GLY A 319 -3.08 36.53 -1.88
C GLY A 319 -2.77 35.07 -1.55
N ARG A 320 -1.52 34.73 -1.23
CA ARG A 320 -1.10 33.39 -0.76
C ARG A 320 -0.49 33.50 0.63
N PHE A 321 0.84 33.41 0.78
CA PHE A 321 1.54 33.78 2.01
C PHE A 321 1.94 35.26 1.94
N ASP A 322 0.94 36.11 2.13
CA ASP A 322 1.08 37.56 2.06
C ASP A 322 1.75 38.16 3.31
N ARG A 323 1.71 37.45 4.44
CA ARG A 323 2.45 37.81 5.66
C ARG A 323 3.64 36.87 5.86
N GLN A 324 4.81 37.45 6.09
CA GLN A 324 6.01 36.71 6.48
C GLN A 324 6.43 37.20 7.86
N ILE A 325 6.34 36.32 8.84
CA ILE A 325 6.58 36.62 10.24
C ILE A 325 7.86 35.91 10.63
N TYR A 326 8.86 36.68 11.02
CA TYR A 326 10.17 36.16 11.42
C TYR A 326 10.13 35.76 12.89
N VAL A 327 10.63 34.57 13.19
CA VAL A 327 10.71 33.98 14.53
C VAL A 327 12.17 33.63 14.80
N ASP A 328 12.91 34.64 15.21
CA ASP A 328 14.36 34.58 15.38
C ASP A 328 14.77 33.89 16.70
N MET A 329 16.09 33.78 16.91
CA MET A 329 16.62 33.23 18.15
C MET A 329 16.38 34.20 19.31
N PRO A 330 16.06 33.70 20.51
CA PRO A 330 15.67 34.55 21.62
C PRO A 330 16.86 35.33 22.20
N ASP A 331 16.61 36.59 22.54
CA ASP A 331 17.51 37.46 23.29
C ASP A 331 17.68 37.05 24.76
N ILE A 332 18.59 37.70 25.50
CA ILE A 332 18.85 37.39 26.92
C ILE A 332 17.56 37.50 27.77
N ASN A 333 16.78 38.56 27.55
CA ASN A 333 15.52 38.79 28.28
C ASN A 333 14.45 37.77 27.89
N GLU A 334 14.40 37.41 26.60
CA GLU A 334 13.48 36.43 26.06
C GLU A 334 13.80 35.02 26.57
N ARG A 335 15.07 34.63 26.58
CA ARG A 335 15.53 33.37 27.18
C ARG A 335 15.13 33.28 28.65
N LYS A 336 15.29 34.37 29.42
CA LYS A 336 14.83 34.42 30.82
C LYS A 336 13.33 34.13 30.93
N ALA A 337 12.51 34.69 30.04
CA ALA A 337 11.07 34.43 30.00
C ALA A 337 10.77 32.97 29.61
N ILE A 338 11.49 32.41 28.64
CA ILE A 338 11.38 31.01 28.22
C ILE A 338 11.74 30.05 29.37
N PHE A 339 12.84 30.28 30.09
CA PHE A 339 13.17 29.52 31.30
C PHE A 339 12.05 29.56 32.33
N LYS A 340 11.44 30.74 32.55
CA LYS A 340 10.33 30.89 33.51
C LYS A 340 9.11 30.04 33.11
N VAL A 341 8.82 29.90 31.83
CA VAL A 341 7.73 29.03 31.33
C VAL A 341 8.07 27.56 31.57
N HIS A 342 9.27 27.11 31.19
CA HIS A 342 9.66 25.69 31.29
C HIS A 342 9.97 25.22 32.71
N LEU A 343 10.37 26.11 33.62
CA LEU A 343 10.57 25.77 35.03
C LEU A 343 9.27 25.77 35.84
N LYS A 344 8.18 26.38 35.35
CA LYS A 344 6.88 26.41 36.04
C LYS A 344 6.33 25.01 36.44
N PRO A 345 6.39 23.96 35.59
CA PRO A 345 5.96 22.62 35.98
C PRO A 345 7.00 21.85 36.82
N ILE A 346 8.25 22.33 36.92
CA ILE A 346 9.35 21.62 37.59
C ILE A 346 9.49 22.16 39.02
N LYS A 347 9.70 21.26 39.99
CA LYS A 347 10.01 21.66 41.37
C LYS A 347 11.45 22.16 41.41
N THR A 348 11.62 23.44 41.70
CA THR A 348 12.92 24.13 41.73
C THR A 348 13.24 24.64 43.14
N ASP A 349 14.53 24.75 43.45
CA ASP A 349 14.99 25.48 44.62
C ASP A 349 14.82 27.00 44.39
N LYS A 350 14.59 27.77 45.46
CA LYS A 350 14.52 29.23 45.42
C LYS A 350 15.86 29.88 45.09
N THR A 351 16.96 29.14 45.15
CA THR A 351 18.31 29.63 44.81
C THR A 351 18.58 29.71 43.30
N ILE A 352 17.69 29.21 42.43
CA ILE A 352 17.90 29.26 40.99
C ILE A 352 17.85 30.70 40.47
N ASP A 353 18.96 31.16 39.91
CA ASP A 353 19.09 32.48 39.29
C ASP A 353 18.84 32.40 37.77
N LEU A 354 17.66 32.85 37.34
CA LEU A 354 17.27 32.90 35.93
C LEU A 354 18.10 33.91 35.10
N ASP A 355 18.61 34.98 35.73
CA ASP A 355 19.44 35.97 35.04
C ASP A 355 20.83 35.42 34.75
N LEU A 356 21.36 34.58 35.65
CA LEU A 356 22.61 33.87 35.40
C LEU A 356 22.45 32.84 34.28
N LEU A 357 21.38 32.02 34.33
CA LEU A 357 21.11 30.98 33.33
C LEU A 357 20.92 31.54 31.92
N SER A 358 20.21 32.66 31.77
CA SER A 358 20.00 33.29 30.45
C SER A 358 21.28 33.87 29.85
N LYS A 359 22.22 34.33 30.70
CA LYS A 359 23.54 34.81 30.28
C LYS A 359 24.51 33.68 29.92
N GLN A 360 24.40 32.53 30.58
CA GLN A 360 25.26 31.36 30.35
C GLN A 360 24.82 30.49 29.16
N THR A 361 23.66 30.78 28.56
CA THR A 361 23.10 30.03 27.43
C THR A 361 22.99 30.88 26.15
N PRO A 362 24.10 31.52 25.68
CA PRO A 362 24.05 32.30 24.44
C PRO A 362 23.78 31.38 23.24
N GLY A 363 22.88 31.81 22.35
CA GLY A 363 22.54 31.07 21.14
C GLY A 363 21.64 29.85 21.36
N PHE A 364 21.08 29.66 22.55
CA PHE A 364 20.13 28.57 22.79
C PHE A 364 18.75 28.94 22.23
N SER A 365 18.13 28.01 21.50
CA SER A 365 16.74 28.13 21.08
C SER A 365 15.78 27.81 22.24
N GLY A 366 14.48 28.10 22.04
CA GLY A 366 13.46 27.73 23.03
C GLY A 366 13.42 26.22 23.29
N ALA A 367 13.59 25.41 22.24
CA ALA A 367 13.68 23.96 22.35
C ALA A 367 14.92 23.50 23.15
N ASP A 368 16.07 24.14 22.95
CA ASP A 368 17.29 23.81 23.69
C ASP A 368 17.12 24.12 25.19
N ILE A 369 16.51 25.26 25.53
CA ILE A 369 16.21 25.65 26.91
C ILE A 369 15.24 24.65 27.55
N ALA A 370 14.19 24.25 26.83
CA ALA A 370 13.24 23.25 27.29
C ALA A 370 13.94 21.91 27.58
N ASN A 371 14.86 21.49 26.70
CA ASN A 371 15.64 20.28 26.86
C ASN A 371 16.56 20.35 28.08
N VAL A 372 17.28 21.46 28.28
CA VAL A 372 18.14 21.67 29.46
C VAL A 372 17.33 21.56 30.75
N CYS A 373 16.16 22.19 30.82
CA CYS A 373 15.29 22.11 31.99
C CYS A 373 14.82 20.67 32.25
N ASN A 374 14.47 19.93 31.19
CA ASN A 374 14.03 18.55 31.29
C ASN A 374 15.16 17.61 31.76
N GLU A 375 16.36 17.72 31.16
CA GLU A 375 17.53 16.95 31.56
C GLU A 375 17.91 17.23 33.03
N ALA A 376 17.92 18.50 33.44
CA ALA A 376 18.20 18.85 34.83
C ALA A 376 17.21 18.21 35.82
N ALA A 377 15.95 18.07 35.44
CA ALA A 377 14.93 17.39 36.25
C ALA A 377 15.08 15.86 36.28
N LEU A 378 15.64 15.25 35.23
CA LEU A 378 15.93 13.81 35.18
C LEU A 378 17.19 13.44 35.99
N PHE A 379 18.15 14.37 36.10
CA PHE A 379 19.37 14.16 36.89
C PHE A 379 19.16 14.34 38.41
N ALA A 380 18.13 15.08 38.83
CA ALA A 380 17.80 15.36 40.22
C ALA A 380 17.03 14.21 40.88
#